data_AF-A0A9D4MEE2-F1
#
_entry.id   AF-A0A9D4MEE2-F1
#
_cell.length_a   1.000
_cell.length_b   1.000
_cell.length_c   1.000
_cell.angle_alpha   90.00
_cell.angle_beta   90.00
_cell.angle_gamma   90.00
#
_symmetry.space_group_name_H-M   'P 1'
#
loop_
_entity.id
_entity.type
_entity.pdbx_description
1 polymer ?
#
loop_
_entity_poly.entity_id
_entity_poly.type
_entity_poly.pdbx_seq_one_letter_code
_entity_poly.pdbx_strand_id
1 'polypeptide(L)'
;MEREKTAAEKDRRDAQRALEADERKRLKEQEESEKIKRKEERVEKRLAREQEQKKNADEKRDRGKLANKKFTCGVCGMRGRVLDESKGIVWFECDEKVCGKWYHFECLHRSEQDYLRESMEEGESWYCKACKPWLYCEE
;
A
#
# COMPACT_ATOMS: atom_id res chain seq x y z
N MET A 1 72.05 -27.80 6.75
CA MET A 1 71.86 -26.67 5.83
C MET A 1 70.96 -26.96 4.62
N GLU A 2 71.27 -27.87 3.68
CA GLU A 2 70.37 -28.05 2.49
C GLU A 2 69.02 -28.74 2.79
N ARG A 3 69.00 -29.68 3.75
CA ARG A 3 67.76 -30.33 4.22
C ARG A 3 66.83 -29.39 5.00
N GLU A 4 67.38 -28.35 5.63
CA GLU A 4 66.59 -27.36 6.39
C GLU A 4 65.95 -26.31 5.48
N LYS A 5 66.62 -25.96 4.37
CA LYS A 5 66.06 -25.06 3.34
C LYS A 5 64.84 -25.66 2.64
N THR A 6 64.86 -26.97 2.38
CA THR A 6 63.76 -27.69 1.71
C THR A 6 62.53 -27.90 2.61
N ALA A 7 62.72 -28.05 3.93
CA ALA A 7 61.63 -28.10 4.89
C ALA A 7 60.90 -26.74 4.99
N ALA A 8 61.66 -25.65 5.13
CA ALA A 8 61.09 -24.29 5.21
C ALA A 8 60.34 -23.87 3.93
N GLU A 9 60.79 -24.33 2.76
CA GLU A 9 60.14 -24.07 1.48
C GLU A 9 58.83 -24.85 1.33
N LYS A 10 58.80 -26.09 1.83
CA LYS A 10 57.58 -26.92 1.90
C LYS A 10 56.54 -26.29 2.82
N ASP A 11 56.93 -25.86 4.02
CA ASP A 11 56.03 -25.21 4.98
C ASP A 11 55.43 -23.91 4.43
N ARG A 12 56.22 -23.11 3.71
CA ARG A 12 55.71 -21.92 3.00
C ARG A 12 54.67 -22.29 1.93
N ARG A 13 54.90 -23.38 1.19
CA ARG A 13 53.99 -23.82 0.13
C ARG A 13 52.69 -24.37 0.69
N ASP A 14 52.76 -25.10 1.79
CA ASP A 14 51.58 -25.64 2.47
C ASP A 14 50.78 -24.53 3.17
N ALA A 15 51.45 -23.52 3.75
CA ALA A 15 50.79 -22.31 4.27
C ALA A 15 50.10 -21.51 3.16
N GLN A 16 50.74 -21.34 2.00
CA GLN A 16 50.14 -20.65 0.86
C GLN A 16 48.89 -21.38 0.36
N ARG A 17 48.93 -22.71 0.24
CA ARG A 17 47.77 -23.52 -0.15
C ARG A 17 46.63 -23.43 0.86
N ALA A 18 46.94 -23.36 2.16
CA ALA A 18 45.93 -23.18 3.20
C ALA A 18 45.22 -21.83 3.08
N LEU A 19 45.97 -20.75 2.79
CA LEU A 19 45.40 -19.42 2.54
C LEU A 19 44.53 -19.38 1.28
N GLU A 20 44.99 -19.98 0.18
CA GLU A 20 44.21 -20.09 -1.07
C GLU A 20 42.92 -20.91 -0.88
N ALA A 21 42.96 -21.96 -0.05
CA ALA A 21 41.79 -22.76 0.27
C ALA A 21 40.77 -21.99 1.13
N ASP A 22 41.23 -21.20 2.11
CA ASP A 22 40.38 -20.34 2.94
C ASP A 22 39.73 -19.23 2.10
N GLU A 23 40.51 -18.54 1.25
CA GLU A 23 40.00 -17.52 0.35
C GLU A 23 38.93 -18.09 -0.60
N ARG A 24 39.19 -19.27 -1.19
CA ARG A 24 38.22 -19.94 -2.06
C ARG A 24 36.94 -20.32 -1.33
N LYS A 25 37.02 -20.67 -0.04
CA LYS A 25 35.84 -20.98 0.78
C LYS A 25 35.03 -19.71 1.04
N ARG A 26 35.68 -18.61 1.42
CA ARG A 26 35.03 -17.31 1.68
C ARG A 26 34.34 -16.76 0.43
N LEU A 27 34.99 -16.89 -0.74
CA LEU A 27 34.39 -16.47 -2.02
C LEU A 27 33.14 -17.28 -2.37
N LYS A 28 33.12 -18.60 -2.09
CA LYS A 28 31.94 -19.43 -2.30
C LYS A 28 30.79 -19.05 -1.36
N GLU A 29 31.08 -18.83 -0.08
CA GLU A 29 30.08 -18.41 0.91
C GLU A 29 29.48 -17.03 0.56
N GLN A 30 30.30 -16.12 0.04
CA GLN A 30 29.85 -14.82 -0.46
C GLN A 30 28.94 -14.98 -1.69
N GLU A 31 29.32 -15.81 -2.67
CA GLU A 31 28.52 -16.07 -3.87
C GLU A 31 27.17 -16.72 -3.54
N GLU A 32 27.13 -17.66 -2.59
CA GLU A 32 25.88 -18.27 -2.13
C GLU A 32 24.98 -17.25 -1.41
N SER A 33 25.57 -16.39 -0.58
CA SER A 33 24.84 -15.31 0.10
C SER A 33 24.23 -14.31 -0.89
N GLU A 34 24.96 -13.94 -1.94
CA GLU A 34 24.43 -13.07 -3.00
C GLU A 34 23.30 -13.74 -3.79
N LYS A 35 23.40 -15.05 -4.05
CA LYS A 35 22.33 -15.82 -4.71
C LYS A 35 21.06 -15.86 -3.87
N ILE A 36 21.19 -16.02 -2.55
CA ILE A 36 20.04 -16.01 -1.63
C ILE A 36 19.37 -14.63 -1.64
N LYS A 37 20.14 -13.55 -1.46
CA LYS A 37 19.63 -12.17 -1.51
C LYS A 37 18.88 -11.88 -2.82
N ARG A 38 19.42 -12.30 -3.97
CA ARG A 38 18.74 -12.14 -5.27
C ARG A 38 17.44 -12.92 -5.38
N LYS A 39 17.33 -14.08 -4.72
CA LYS A 39 16.08 -14.87 -4.68
C LYS A 39 15.05 -14.19 -3.79
N GLU A 40 15.46 -13.71 -2.61
CA GLU A 40 14.59 -12.99 -1.68
C GLU A 40 14.02 -11.71 -2.33
N GLU A 41 14.87 -10.92 -3.00
CA GLU A 41 14.42 -9.71 -3.71
C GLU A 41 13.39 -10.02 -4.81
N ARG A 42 13.53 -11.15 -5.51
CA ARG A 42 12.55 -11.58 -6.52
C ARG A 42 11.21 -11.97 -5.88
N VAL A 43 11.24 -12.63 -4.73
CA VAL A 43 10.02 -13.00 -4.00
C VAL A 43 9.32 -11.76 -3.48
N GLU A 44 10.05 -10.82 -2.89
CA GLU A 44 9.51 -9.55 -2.39
C GLU A 44 8.85 -8.74 -3.52
N LYS A 45 9.54 -8.58 -4.66
CA LYS A 45 8.98 -7.89 -5.83
C LYS A 45 7.72 -8.58 -6.36
N ARG A 46 7.64 -9.91 -6.30
CA ARG A 46 6.45 -10.65 -6.71
C ARG A 46 5.29 -10.42 -5.75
N LEU A 47 5.54 -10.50 -4.44
CA LEU A 47 4.55 -10.25 -3.40
C LEU A 47 3.99 -8.82 -3.48
N ALA A 48 4.86 -7.83 -3.68
CA ALA A 48 4.46 -6.44 -3.87
C ALA A 48 3.51 -6.27 -5.08
N ARG A 49 3.84 -6.92 -6.21
CA ARG A 49 2.97 -6.91 -7.41
C ARG A 49 1.65 -7.63 -7.18
N GLU A 50 1.65 -8.77 -6.48
CA GLU A 50 0.42 -9.50 -6.15
C GLU A 50 -0.48 -8.69 -5.21
N GLN A 51 0.10 -7.97 -4.25
CA GLN A 51 -0.63 -7.08 -3.35
C GLN A 51 -1.23 -5.88 -4.10
N GLU A 52 -0.46 -5.25 -4.99
CA GLU A 52 -0.94 -4.15 -5.84
C GLU A 52 -2.06 -4.60 -6.80
N GLN A 53 -1.93 -5.79 -7.39
CA GLN A 53 -2.98 -6.36 -8.24
C GLN A 53 -4.26 -6.66 -7.45
N LYS A 54 -4.15 -7.17 -6.21
CA LYS A 54 -5.31 -7.38 -5.34
C LYS A 54 -6.03 -6.06 -5.02
N LYS A 55 -5.29 -5.03 -4.61
CA LYS A 55 -5.86 -3.69 -4.34
C LYS A 55 -6.63 -3.15 -5.55
N ASN A 56 -6.01 -3.17 -6.74
CA ASN A 56 -6.65 -2.74 -7.98
C ASN A 56 -7.90 -3.58 -8.34
N ALA A 57 -7.90 -4.88 -8.03
CA ALA A 57 -9.04 -5.75 -8.29
C ALA A 57 -10.22 -5.46 -7.34
N ASP A 58 -9.95 -5.20 -6.06
CA ASP A 58 -10.97 -4.79 -5.09
C ASP A 58 -11.55 -3.42 -5.43
N GLU A 59 -10.72 -2.43 -5.80
CA GLU A 59 -11.19 -1.11 -6.26
C GLU A 59 -12.09 -1.21 -7.51
N LYS A 60 -11.72 -2.03 -8.49
CA LYS A 60 -12.55 -2.28 -9.69
C LYS A 60 -13.87 -2.96 -9.35
N ARG A 61 -13.85 -3.92 -8.42
CA ARG A 61 -15.03 -4.65 -7.97
C ARG A 61 -16.01 -3.73 -7.24
N ASP A 62 -15.51 -2.83 -6.39
CA ASP A 62 -16.36 -1.86 -5.69
C ASP A 62 -16.91 -0.80 -6.66
N ARG A 63 -16.10 -0.31 -7.59
CA ARG A 63 -16.57 0.60 -8.67
C ARG A 63 -17.68 -0.04 -9.51
N GLY A 64 -17.57 -1.33 -9.84
CA GLY A 64 -18.60 -2.08 -10.57
C GLY A 64 -19.91 -2.29 -9.80
N LYS A 65 -19.84 -2.47 -8.47
CA LYS A 65 -21.03 -2.58 -7.60
C LYS A 65 -21.74 -1.25 -7.40
N LEU A 66 -20.99 -0.15 -7.33
CA LEU A 66 -21.50 1.22 -7.18
C LEU A 66 -22.10 1.77 -8.48
N ALA A 67 -21.54 1.41 -9.65
CA ALA A 67 -21.97 1.91 -10.95
C ALA A 67 -23.45 1.62 -11.30
N ASN A 68 -24.02 0.53 -10.76
CA ASN A 68 -25.42 0.14 -11.02
C ASN A 68 -26.39 0.43 -9.86
N LYS A 69 -25.89 0.86 -8.70
CA LYS A 69 -26.75 1.22 -7.57
C LYS A 69 -27.26 2.65 -7.73
N LYS A 70 -28.58 2.81 -7.58
CA LYS A 70 -29.22 4.12 -7.48
C LYS A 70 -29.28 4.52 -6.01
N PHE A 71 -28.64 5.62 -5.68
CA PHE A 71 -28.65 6.20 -4.35
C PHE A 71 -29.62 7.36 -4.29
N THR A 72 -30.12 7.66 -3.10
CA THR A 72 -31.06 8.77 -2.88
C THR A 72 -30.35 9.79 -2.02
N CYS A 73 -30.24 11.03 -2.50
CA CYS A 73 -29.60 12.10 -1.72
C CYS A 73 -30.41 12.36 -0.45
N GLY A 74 -29.76 12.31 0.72
CA GLY A 74 -30.41 12.51 2.01
C GLY A 74 -30.93 13.93 2.25
N VAL A 75 -30.53 14.91 1.43
CA VAL A 75 -30.99 16.31 1.50
C VAL A 75 -32.09 16.58 0.47
N CYS A 76 -31.82 16.41 -0.83
CA CYS A 76 -32.76 16.79 -1.88
C CYS A 76 -33.70 15.67 -2.34
N GLY A 77 -33.49 14.43 -1.87
CA GLY A 77 -34.31 13.27 -2.23
C GLY A 77 -34.16 12.79 -3.68
N MET A 78 -33.35 13.47 -4.51
CA MET A 78 -33.11 13.04 -5.88
C MET A 78 -32.33 11.73 -5.92
N ARG A 79 -32.73 10.85 -6.84
CA ARG A 79 -32.09 9.57 -7.07
C ARG A 79 -31.09 9.67 -8.21
N GLY A 80 -29.89 9.16 -8.01
CA GLY A 80 -28.86 9.14 -9.05
C GLY A 80 -27.86 8.00 -8.85
N ARG A 81 -26.90 7.93 -9.76
CA ARG A 81 -25.77 7.01 -9.66
C ARG A 81 -24.55 7.79 -9.17
N VAL A 82 -23.70 7.15 -8.37
CA VAL A 82 -22.48 7.75 -7.82
C VAL A 82 -21.54 8.24 -8.91
N LEU A 83 -21.53 7.54 -10.06
CA LEU A 83 -20.66 7.82 -11.21
C LEU A 83 -21.42 8.46 -12.38
N ASP A 84 -22.40 9.33 -12.12
CA ASP A 84 -22.93 10.19 -13.20
C ASP A 84 -21.90 11.30 -13.52
N GLU A 85 -20.71 10.89 -14.00
CA GLU A 85 -19.60 11.78 -14.39
C GLU A 85 -20.05 12.77 -15.48
N SER A 86 -21.06 12.40 -16.28
CA SER A 86 -21.68 13.27 -17.29
C SER A 86 -22.35 14.51 -16.74
N LYS A 87 -22.70 14.53 -15.44
CA LYS A 87 -23.35 15.67 -14.80
C LYS A 87 -22.45 16.45 -13.84
N GLY A 88 -21.21 16.02 -13.63
CA GLY A 88 -20.30 16.64 -12.66
C GLY A 88 -20.77 16.54 -11.20
N ILE A 89 -21.76 15.68 -10.91
CA ILE A 89 -22.36 15.56 -9.58
C ILE A 89 -21.49 14.63 -8.74
N VAL A 90 -20.85 15.19 -7.71
CA VAL A 90 -20.03 14.44 -6.76
C VAL A 90 -20.88 13.93 -5.61
N TRP A 91 -20.80 12.62 -5.34
CA TRP A 91 -21.55 11.93 -4.30
C TRP A 91 -20.65 11.50 -3.15
N PHE A 92 -21.17 11.61 -1.92
CA PHE A 92 -20.48 11.22 -0.70
C PHE A 92 -21.39 10.40 0.22
N GLU A 93 -20.79 9.41 0.88
CA GLU A 93 -21.48 8.53 1.82
C GLU A 93 -21.12 8.92 3.25
N CYS A 94 -22.14 9.10 4.09
CA CYS A 94 -21.94 9.14 5.54
C CYS A 94 -21.53 7.74 5.99
N ASP A 95 -20.56 7.65 6.89
CA ASP A 95 -20.03 6.42 7.48
C ASP A 95 -21.06 5.27 7.48
N GLU A 96 -20.72 4.20 6.76
CA GLU A 96 -21.60 3.04 6.52
C GLU A 96 -22.08 2.41 7.83
N LYS A 97 -21.27 2.48 8.90
CA LYS A 97 -21.61 1.91 10.21
C LYS A 97 -22.58 2.78 10.99
N VAL A 98 -22.81 4.03 10.57
CA VAL A 98 -23.72 4.95 11.25
C VAL A 98 -25.06 5.05 10.53
N CYS A 99 -25.06 5.50 9.26
CA CYS A 99 -26.30 5.53 8.49
C CYS A 99 -26.17 5.13 7.03
N GLY A 100 -24.96 5.13 6.44
CA GLY A 100 -24.73 4.75 5.05
C GLY A 100 -25.55 5.56 4.03
N LYS A 101 -26.02 6.76 4.41
CA LYS A 101 -26.80 7.62 3.51
C LYS A 101 -25.86 8.37 2.59
N TRP A 102 -26.33 8.57 1.36
CA TRP A 102 -25.60 9.23 0.29
C TRP A 102 -26.08 10.66 0.10
N TYR A 103 -25.17 11.56 -0.26
CA TYR A 103 -25.41 12.99 -0.37
C TYR A 103 -24.67 13.55 -1.58
N HIS A 104 -25.26 14.52 -2.27
CA HIS A 104 -24.49 15.32 -3.23
C HIS A 104 -23.66 16.34 -2.48
N PHE A 105 -22.42 16.57 -2.92
CA PHE A 105 -21.57 17.64 -2.38
C PHE A 105 -22.28 18.99 -2.33
N GLU A 106 -22.91 19.36 -3.45
CA GLU A 106 -23.59 20.64 -3.61
C GLU A 106 -24.87 20.77 -2.77
N CYS A 107 -25.42 19.65 -2.29
CA CYS A 107 -26.58 19.67 -1.39
C CYS A 107 -26.18 19.83 0.07
N LEU A 108 -24.91 19.66 0.42
CA LEU A 108 -24.42 19.84 1.78
C LEU A 108 -24.29 21.33 2.10
N HIS A 109 -24.55 21.71 3.35
CA HIS A 109 -24.26 23.06 3.81
C HIS A 109 -22.76 23.34 3.79
N ARG A 110 -22.34 24.62 3.78
CA ARG A 110 -20.92 25.00 3.70
C ARG A 110 -20.08 24.34 4.80
N SER A 111 -20.54 24.39 6.05
CA SER A 111 -19.90 23.73 7.19
C SER A 111 -19.79 22.20 7.04
N GLU A 112 -20.78 21.57 6.39
CA GLU A 112 -20.70 20.12 6.09
C GLU A 112 -19.69 19.82 4.98
N GLN A 113 -19.55 20.70 3.99
CA GLN A 113 -18.54 20.59 2.92
C GLN A 113 -17.13 20.80 3.45
N ASP A 114 -16.95 21.74 4.37
CA ASP A 114 -15.65 22.03 5.00
C ASP A 114 -15.20 20.82 5.83
N TYR A 115 -16.07 20.30 6.70
CA TYR A 115 -15.78 19.09 7.47
C TYR A 115 -15.52 17.86 6.58
N LEU A 116 -16.26 17.71 5.48
CA LEU A 116 -16.04 16.64 4.52
C LEU A 116 -14.65 16.72 3.89
N ARG A 117 -14.20 17.92 3.50
CA ARG A 117 -12.85 18.11 2.95
C ARG A 117 -11.78 17.78 3.97
N GLU A 118 -11.92 18.30 5.19
CA GLU A 118 -10.99 18.02 6.30
C GLU A 118 -10.91 16.53 6.59
N SER A 119 -12.05 15.85 6.70
CA SER A 119 -12.11 14.39 6.90
C SER A 119 -11.37 13.63 5.78
N MET A 120 -11.48 14.07 4.52
CA MET A 120 -10.78 13.44 3.40
C MET A 120 -9.27 13.68 3.43
N GLU A 121 -8.84 14.87 3.83
CA GLU A 121 -7.43 15.22 3.96
C GLU A 121 -6.77 14.42 5.10
N GLU A 122 -7.50 14.20 6.20
CA GLU A 122 -7.03 13.43 7.36
C GLU A 122 -7.21 11.91 7.20
N GLY A 123 -7.94 11.46 6.16
CA GLY A 123 -8.25 10.05 5.95
C GLY A 123 -9.26 9.49 6.97
N GLU A 124 -10.06 10.37 7.58
CA GLU A 124 -11.12 10.03 8.52
C GLU A 124 -12.46 9.77 7.83
N SER A 125 -13.40 9.17 8.58
CA SER A 125 -14.77 8.94 8.11
C SER A 125 -15.61 10.20 8.25
N TRP A 126 -16.33 10.56 7.20
CA TRP A 126 -17.29 11.67 7.25
C TRP A 126 -18.64 11.21 7.79
N TYR A 127 -19.26 12.05 8.61
CA TYR A 127 -20.61 11.90 9.15
C TYR A 127 -21.52 12.96 8.56
N CYS A 128 -22.83 12.75 8.51
CA CYS A 128 -23.77 13.81 8.09
C CYS A 128 -24.29 14.59 9.31
N LYS A 129 -24.86 15.78 9.08
CA LYS A 129 -25.46 16.62 10.13
C LYS A 129 -26.51 15.91 10.98
N ALA A 130 -27.25 14.97 10.42
CA ALA A 130 -28.23 14.19 11.17
C ALA A 130 -27.58 13.21 12.17
N CYS A 131 -26.38 12.72 11.87
CA CYS A 131 -25.68 11.73 12.70
C CYS A 131 -24.78 12.36 13.75
N LYS A 132 -24.10 13.47 13.42
CA LYS A 132 -23.23 14.20 14.34
C LYS A 132 -23.48 15.70 14.27
N PRO A 133 -24.66 16.20 14.70
CA PRO A 133 -25.03 17.60 14.54
C PRO A 133 -24.06 18.59 15.19
N TRP A 134 -23.40 18.19 16.28
CA TRP A 134 -22.42 19.01 17.00
C TRP A 134 -21.14 19.32 16.22
N LEU A 135 -20.84 18.58 15.14
CA LEU A 135 -19.69 18.88 14.26
C LEU A 135 -19.94 20.10 13.36
N TYR A 136 -21.19 20.57 13.27
CA TYR A 136 -21.60 21.65 12.35
C TYR A 136 -22.22 22.84 13.06
N CYS A 137 -22.17 22.85 14.40
CA CYS A 137 -22.57 24.00 15.18
C CYS A 137 -21.46 25.04 15.08
N GLU A 138 -21.71 26.13 14.36
CA GLU A 138 -20.92 27.35 14.47
C GLU A 138 -21.21 27.95 15.87
N GLU A 139 -20.15 28.26 16.63
CA GLU A 139 -20.25 29.09 17.84
C GLU A 139 -20.69 30.52 17.51
#